data_AF-A0A969SRX8-F1
#
_entry.id   AF-A0A969SRX8-F1
#
_cell.length_a   1.000
_cell.length_b   1.000
_cell.length_c   1.000
_cell.angle_alpha   90.00
_cell.angle_beta   90.00
_cell.angle_gamma   90.00
#
_symmetry.space_group_name_H-M   'P 1'
#
loop_
_entity.id
_entity.type
_entity.pdbx_description
1 polymer ?
#
loop_
_entity_poly.entity_id
_entity_poly.type
_entity_poly.pdbx_seq_one_letter_code
_entity_poly.pdbx_strand_id
1 'polypeptide(L)'
;AEYFSRVERVTNALVQYSIAQNKEVEIDGVFSYKWRASPQGKVHIEAKDGRGVLLEKDGGKLKSNMSQNDLAYFEQILPKLQPKQPSLVSSESNRNQGNELV
;
A
#
# COMPACT_ATOMS: atom_id res chain seq x y z
N ALA A 1 13.54 -13.11 -6.17
CA ALA A 1 13.66 -11.88 -5.35
C ALA A 1 12.49 -10.92 -5.60
N GLU A 2 12.18 -10.58 -6.86
CA GLU A 2 11.16 -9.58 -7.21
C GLU A 2 9.75 -9.85 -6.68
N TYR A 3 9.28 -11.10 -6.74
CA TYR A 3 7.96 -11.49 -6.19
C TYR A 3 7.83 -11.12 -4.71
N PHE A 4 8.81 -11.53 -3.89
CA PHE A 4 8.78 -11.27 -2.45
C PHE A 4 8.78 -9.77 -2.16
N SER A 5 9.62 -8.98 -2.84
CA SER A 5 9.64 -7.53 -2.68
C SER A 5 8.32 -6.86 -3.08
N ARG A 6 7.58 -7.40 -4.05
CA ARG A 6 6.23 -6.92 -4.42
C ARG A 6 5.20 -7.27 -3.36
N VAL A 7 5.21 -8.50 -2.86
CA VAL A 7 4.37 -8.93 -1.74
C VAL A 7 4.61 -8.05 -0.51
N GLU A 8 5.87 -7.77 -0.16
CA GLU A 8 6.22 -6.90 0.95
C GLU A 8 5.72 -5.47 0.75
N ARG A 9 5.86 -4.91 -0.47
CA ARG A 9 5.35 -3.57 -0.79
C ARG A 9 3.83 -3.49 -0.60
N VAL A 10 3.08 -4.47 -1.13
CA VAL A 10 1.63 -4.54 -0.95
C VAL A 10 1.29 -4.64 0.53
N THR A 11 1.95 -5.52 1.25
CA THR A 11 1.74 -5.74 2.69
C THR A 11 1.98 -4.46 3.50
N ASN A 12 3.11 -3.80 3.26
CA ASN A 12 3.48 -2.57 3.97
C ASN A 12 2.50 -1.44 3.65
N ALA A 13 2.07 -1.29 2.40
CA ALA A 13 1.10 -0.28 2.02
C ALA A 13 -0.25 -0.48 2.72
N LEU A 14 -0.73 -1.71 2.86
CA LEU A 14 -1.97 -2.03 3.59
C LEU A 14 -1.84 -1.73 5.09
N VAL A 15 -0.69 -2.06 5.70
CA VAL A 15 -0.41 -1.70 7.10
C VAL A 15 -0.38 -0.18 7.27
N GLN A 16 0.34 0.55 6.41
CA GLN A 16 0.40 2.01 6.45
C GLN A 16 -0.98 2.65 6.30
N TYR A 17 -1.84 2.08 5.46
CA TYR A 17 -3.23 2.53 5.35
C TYR A 17 -3.99 2.39 6.68
N SER A 18 -3.89 1.24 7.35
CA SER A 18 -4.52 1.05 8.67
C SER A 18 -3.95 1.99 9.75
N ILE A 19 -2.65 2.27 9.72
CA ILE A 19 -1.99 3.24 10.61
C ILE A 19 -2.55 4.65 10.35
N ALA A 20 -2.67 5.06 9.09
CA ALA A 20 -3.21 6.36 8.71
C ALA A 20 -4.69 6.54 9.13
N GLN A 21 -5.46 5.46 9.12
CA GLN A 21 -6.85 5.44 9.60
C GLN A 21 -6.95 5.33 11.14
N ASN A 22 -5.82 5.09 11.82
CA ASN A 22 -5.72 4.85 13.27
C ASN A 22 -6.65 3.73 13.79
N LYS A 23 -6.98 2.75 12.94
CA LYS A 23 -7.88 1.65 13.27
C LYS A 23 -7.62 0.43 12.41
N GLU A 24 -8.14 -0.71 12.85
CA GLU A 24 -8.25 -1.87 11.98
C GLU A 24 -9.16 -1.53 10.80
N VAL A 25 -8.68 -1.84 9.60
CA VAL A 25 -9.41 -1.64 8.35
C VAL A 25 -9.78 -3.00 7.82
N GLU A 26 -11.07 -3.19 7.53
CA GLU A 26 -11.57 -4.25 6.67
C GLU A 26 -12.23 -3.59 5.45
N ILE A 27 -11.81 -4.00 4.25
CA ILE A 27 -12.45 -3.62 3.00
C ILE A 27 -12.98 -4.89 2.34
N ASP A 28 -14.30 -5.06 2.40
CA ASP A 28 -15.04 -5.99 1.56
C ASP A 28 -15.58 -5.21 0.35
N GLY A 29 -14.73 -4.99 -0.66
CA GLY A 29 -15.01 -3.99 -1.68
C GLY A 29 -14.86 -4.51 -3.10
N VAL A 30 -15.97 -4.49 -3.86
CA VAL A 30 -16.22 -4.40 -5.34
C VAL A 30 -15.32 -5.16 -6.34
N PHE A 31 -14.07 -5.44 -6.03
CA PHE A 31 -13.01 -5.79 -6.98
C PHE A 31 -12.49 -7.23 -6.81
N SER A 32 -13.37 -8.18 -6.49
CA SER A 32 -13.02 -9.60 -6.33
C SER A 32 -12.09 -9.95 -5.15
N TYR A 33 -11.78 -9.02 -4.24
CA TYR A 33 -10.96 -9.29 -3.05
C TYR A 33 -11.61 -8.74 -1.78
N LYS A 34 -11.43 -9.46 -0.68
CA LYS A 34 -11.65 -8.99 0.68
C LYS A 34 -10.30 -8.87 1.36
N TRP A 35 -10.01 -7.75 2.00
CA TRP A 35 -8.76 -7.61 2.74
C TRP A 35 -8.95 -6.87 4.05
N ARG A 36 -8.10 -7.20 5.02
CA ARG A 36 -8.01 -6.55 6.32
C ARG A 36 -6.57 -6.23 6.68
N ALA A 37 -6.37 -5.10 7.35
CA ALA A 37 -5.08 -4.67 7.84
C ALA A 37 -5.22 -4.01 9.21
N SER A 38 -4.28 -4.31 10.10
CA SER A 38 -4.21 -3.76 11.45
C SER A 38 -2.97 -2.87 11.62
N PRO A 39 -3.05 -1.78 12.40
CA PRO A 39 -1.88 -0.97 12.76
C PRO A 39 -0.77 -1.77 13.45
N GLN A 40 -1.10 -2.92 14.02
CA GLN A 40 -0.15 -3.86 14.65
C GLN A 40 0.65 -4.68 13.61
N GLY A 41 0.40 -4.45 12.32
CA GLY A 41 1.14 -5.08 11.23
C GLY A 41 0.55 -6.40 10.74
N LYS A 42 -0.67 -6.77 11.18
CA LYS A 42 -1.40 -7.93 10.66
C LYS A 42 -2.07 -7.58 9.33
N VAL A 43 -1.98 -8.48 8.36
CA VAL A 43 -2.62 -8.32 7.04
C VAL A 43 -3.22 -9.64 6.60
N HIS A 44 -4.40 -9.60 6.01
CA HIS A 44 -5.02 -10.77 5.41
C HIS A 44 -5.74 -10.36 4.13
N ILE A 45 -5.49 -11.07 3.04
CA ILE A 45 -6.12 -10.87 1.74
C ILE A 45 -6.74 -12.19 1.31
N GLU A 46 -8.01 -12.14 0.96
CA GLU A 46 -8.80 -13.25 0.46
C GLU A 46 -9.40 -12.90 -0.91
N ALA A 47 -9.35 -13.86 -1.84
CA ALA A 47 -10.00 -13.74 -3.13
C ALA A 47 -11.45 -14.22 -3.07
N LYS A 48 -12.35 -13.44 -3.66
CA LYS A 48 -13.79 -13.74 -3.73
C LYS A 48 -14.14 -14.67 -4.90
N ASP A 49 -13.16 -15.06 -5.70
CA ASP A 49 -13.30 -15.97 -6.85
C ASP A 49 -13.12 -17.45 -6.47
N GLY A 50 -13.00 -17.76 -5.17
CA GLY A 50 -12.89 -19.13 -4.66
C GLY A 50 -11.46 -19.62 -4.46
N ARG A 51 -10.43 -18.83 -4.79
CA ARG A 51 -9.03 -19.18 -4.50
C ARG A 51 -8.67 -19.11 -3.01
N GLY A 52 -9.51 -18.46 -2.20
CA GLY A 52 -9.32 -18.34 -0.76
C GLY A 52 -8.22 -17.34 -0.38
N VAL A 53 -7.47 -17.66 0.67
CA VAL A 53 -6.46 -16.76 1.26
C VAL A 53 -5.26 -16.61 0.32
N LEU A 54 -5.05 -15.38 -0.16
CA LEU A 54 -3.93 -15.03 -1.03
C LEU A 54 -2.73 -14.50 -0.24
N LEU A 55 -2.97 -13.81 0.87
CA LEU A 55 -1.91 -13.29 1.72
C LEU A 55 -2.32 -13.35 3.18
N GLU A 56 -1.36 -13.76 4.02
CA GLU A 56 -1.49 -13.70 5.46
C GLU A 56 -0.16 -13.22 6.06
N LYS A 57 -0.24 -12.16 6.88
CA LYS A 57 0.85 -11.71 7.74
C LYS A 57 0.37 -11.66 9.19
N ASP A 58 1.02 -12.45 10.04
CA ASP A 58 0.82 -12.45 11.49
C ASP A 58 2.11 -12.87 12.20
N GLY A 59 2.43 -12.22 13.32
CA GLY A 59 3.56 -12.62 14.18
C GLY A 59 4.92 -12.72 13.49
N GLY A 60 5.19 -11.87 12.49
CA GLY A 60 6.45 -11.88 11.72
C GLY A 60 6.54 -12.94 10.62
N LYS A 61 5.50 -13.76 10.45
CA LYS A 61 5.39 -14.72 9.33
C LYS A 61 4.59 -14.07 8.21
N LEU A 62 5.09 -14.22 6.98
CA LEU A 62 4.42 -13.78 5.77
C LEU A 62 4.21 -14.99 4.86
N LYS A 63 2.96 -15.28 4.54
CA LYS A 63 2.56 -16.29 3.56
C LYS A 63 1.84 -15.60 2.42
N SER A 64 2.19 -15.95 1.18
CA SER A 64 1.57 -15.36 -0.01
C SER A 64 1.47 -16.38 -1.13
N ASN A 65 0.24 -16.60 -1.59
CA ASN A 65 -0.13 -17.35 -2.79
C ASN A 65 -0.62 -16.43 -3.92
N MET A 66 -0.36 -15.12 -3.80
CA MET A 66 -0.71 -14.15 -4.84
C MET A 66 -0.06 -14.49 -6.18
N SER A 67 -0.85 -14.40 -7.24
CA SER A 67 -0.38 -14.41 -8.62
C SER A 67 0.14 -13.04 -9.04
N GLN A 68 0.80 -12.98 -10.20
CA GLN A 68 1.28 -11.73 -10.80
C GLN A 68 0.14 -10.72 -11.02
N ASN A 69 -1.05 -11.21 -11.40
CA ASN A 69 -2.24 -10.38 -11.59
C ASN A 69 -2.78 -9.81 -10.28
N ASP A 70 -2.75 -10.58 -9.19
CA ASP A 70 -3.19 -10.11 -7.87
C ASP A 70 -2.26 -8.98 -7.40
N LEU A 71 -0.94 -9.19 -7.52
CA LEU A 71 0.05 -8.17 -7.19
C LEU A 71 -0.14 -6.90 -8.01
N ALA A 72 -0.26 -7.01 -9.33
CA ALA A 72 -0.46 -5.88 -10.22
C ALA A 72 -1.73 -5.10 -9.87
N TYR A 73 -2.81 -5.81 -9.56
CA TYR A 73 -4.07 -5.22 -9.11
C TYR A 73 -3.85 -4.38 -7.83
N PHE A 74 -3.26 -4.97 -6.78
CA PHE A 74 -3.00 -4.24 -5.52
C PHE A 74 -2.06 -3.05 -5.73
N GLU A 75 -0.99 -3.21 -6.52
CA GLU A 75 -0.06 -2.13 -6.85
C GLU A 75 -0.75 -0.94 -7.53
N GLN A 76 -1.80 -1.18 -8.33
CA GLN A 76 -2.57 -0.13 -9.00
C GLN A 76 -3.62 0.54 -8.09
N ILE A 77 -4.21 -0.18 -7.13
CA ILE A 77 -5.27 0.36 -6.28
C ILE A 77 -4.75 1.00 -4.99
N LEU A 78 -3.61 0.55 -4.45
CA LEU A 78 -3.04 1.08 -3.21
C LEU A 78 -2.80 2.60 -3.22
N PRO A 79 -2.28 3.23 -4.30
CA PRO A 79 -2.14 4.69 -4.35
C PRO A 79 -3.48 5.43 -4.30
N LYS A 80 -4.56 4.80 -4.73
CA LYS A 80 -5.93 5.38 -4.70
C LYS A 80 -6.57 5.27 -3.32
N LEU A 81 -6.11 4.32 -2.51
CA LEU A 81 -6.57 4.12 -1.14
C LEU A 81 -5.91 5.11 -0.18
N GLN A 82 -4.67 5.52 -0.44
CA GLN A 82 -4.07 6.57 0.38
C GLN A 82 -4.94 7.82 0.31
N PRO A 83 -5.36 8.40 1.46
CA PRO A 83 -5.96 9.73 1.42
C PRO A 83 -4.94 10.60 0.69
N LYS A 84 -5.38 11.35 -0.33
CA LYS A 84 -4.54 12.38 -0.95
C LYS A 84 -3.98 13.19 0.21
N GLN A 85 -2.71 12.97 0.57
CA GLN A 85 -1.99 14.03 1.24
C GLN A 85 -2.19 15.21 0.28
N PRO A 86 -2.76 16.35 0.72
CA PRO A 86 -2.67 17.54 -0.07
C PRO A 86 -1.18 17.63 -0.39
N SER A 87 -0.87 17.55 -1.68
CA SER A 87 0.45 17.83 -2.19
C SER A 87 0.87 19.11 -1.47
N LEU A 88 1.82 19.00 -0.55
CA LEU A 88 2.57 20.15 -0.10
C LEU A 88 3.27 20.60 -1.38
N VAL A 89 2.57 21.46 -2.10
CA VAL A 89 3.15 22.45 -2.98
C VAL A 89 4.13 23.19 -2.08
N SER A 90 5.38 22.74 -2.12
CA SER A 90 6.50 23.60 -1.79
C SER A 90 6.52 24.65 -2.88
N SER A 91 5.73 25.69 -2.64
CA SER A 91 5.71 26.95 -3.37
C SER A 91 7.14 27.37 -3.67
N GLU A 92 7.37 27.76 -4.92
CA GLU A 92 8.56 28.44 -5.38
C GLU A 92 9.03 29.50 -4.36
N SER A 93 10.33 29.48 -4.03
CA SER A 93 11.03 30.64 -3.50
C SER A 93 12.32 30.80 -4.27
N ASN A 94 12.16 31.52 -5.38
CA ASN A 94 13.18 32.31 -6.05
C ASN A 94 13.93 33.21 -5.04
N ARG A 95 15.28 33.17 -5.08
CA ARG A 95 16.32 34.11 -4.57
C ARG A 95 17.55 33.26 -4.17
N ASN A 96 18.79 33.50 -4.57
CA ASN A 96 19.43 34.57 -5.33
C ASN A 96 20.91 34.19 -5.56
N GLN A 97 21.59 34.91 -6.45
CA GLN A 97 23.06 35.11 -6.60
C GLN A 97 23.83 34.30 -7.65
N GLY A 98 24.33 35.04 -8.64
CA GLY A 98 25.31 34.62 -9.63
C GLY A 98 25.78 35.78 -10.53
N ASN A 99 26.59 36.68 -9.94
CA ASN A 99 27.73 37.37 -10.59
C ASN A 99 27.53 38.80 -11.16
N GLU A 100 27.98 39.76 -10.35
CA GLU A 100 28.82 40.91 -10.73
C GLU A 100 29.82 40.65 -11.88
N LEU A 101 30.06 41.64 -12.77
CA LEU A 101 31.38 42.19 -13.16
C LEU A 101 31.33 43.08 -14.43
N VAL A 102 31.88 44.30 -14.25
CA VAL A 102 32.52 45.28 -15.15
C VAL A 102 31.75 46.01 -16.26
#